data_AF-K2AS47-F1
#
_entry.id   AF-K2AS47-F1
#
_cell.length_a   1.000
_cell.length_b   1.000
_cell.length_c   1.000
_cell.angle_alpha   90.00
_cell.angle_beta   90.00
_cell.angle_gamma   90.00
#
_symmetry.space_group_name_H-M   'P 1'
#
loop_
_entity.id
_entity.type
_entity.pdbx_description
1 polymer ?
#
loop_
_entity_poly.entity_id
_entity_poly.type
_entity_poly.pdbx_seq_one_letter_code
_entity_poly.pdbx_strand_id
1 'polypeptide(L)'
;SFAFSSPPAKANLASVDATYWKNKALEGGVWNGDCNIGEADGTDCANGTFTIGSKEIIGDLNVPSGVNLTVTGPLWVKGDINISQNNILFTSEETGKNSIMVVASDPDNPVVKGRVVTSSNVEFRRNSQGSGIIFISENKGDDCATLPAIDMTSNTATVVFVAIDGCINVGSNSNINGILGKKIHIKNNSTISYDPSLARAIVVPDSGGWNVVNIREY
;
A
#
# COMPACT_ATOMS: atom_id res chain seq x y z
N SER A 1 0.54 17.75 45.08
CA SER A 1 -0.44 17.22 44.10
C SER A 1 0.18 17.38 42.72
N PHE A 2 0.56 16.29 42.06
CA PHE A 2 1.08 16.36 40.69
C PHE A 2 -0.13 16.40 39.75
N ALA A 3 -0.30 17.51 39.02
CA ALA A 3 -1.33 17.60 38.00
C ALA A 3 -0.88 16.76 36.79
N PHE A 4 -1.59 15.66 36.54
CA PHE A 4 -1.41 14.93 35.29
C PHE A 4 -1.99 15.79 34.17
N SER A 5 -1.11 16.25 33.28
CA SER A 5 -1.48 16.90 32.02
C SER A 5 -2.45 16.00 31.26
N SER A 6 -3.59 16.54 30.81
CA SER A 6 -4.48 15.81 29.91
C SER A 6 -3.70 15.39 28.67
N PRO A 7 -3.87 14.14 28.18
CA PRO A 7 -3.21 13.72 26.96
C PRO A 7 -3.49 14.72 25.83
N PRO A 8 -2.51 15.04 24.98
CA PRO A 8 -2.76 15.86 23.81
C PRO A 8 -3.92 15.27 23.00
N ALA A 9 -4.71 16.15 22.38
CA ALA A 9 -5.82 15.72 21.52
C ALA A 9 -5.30 14.70 20.50
N LYS A 10 -6.10 13.66 20.23
CA LYS A 10 -5.78 12.70 19.16
C LYS A 10 -5.46 13.49 17.90
N ALA A 11 -4.24 13.34 17.41
CA ALA A 11 -3.89 13.85 16.10
C ALA A 11 -4.81 13.17 15.08
N ASN A 12 -5.51 13.96 14.28
CA ASN A 12 -6.21 13.41 13.13
C ASN A 12 -5.10 12.90 12.19
N LEU A 13 -5.09 11.61 11.89
CA LEU A 13 -4.10 11.07 10.96
C LEU A 13 -4.29 11.80 9.63
N ALA A 14 -3.21 12.32 9.05
CA ALA A 14 -3.25 13.01 7.76
C ALA A 14 -4.10 12.17 6.80
N SER A 15 -5.08 12.79 6.14
CA SER A 15 -5.99 12.08 5.24
C SER A 15 -5.18 11.53 4.09
N VAL A 16 -4.87 10.23 4.16
CA VAL A 16 -4.46 9.50 2.97
C VAL A 16 -5.63 9.57 2.02
N ASP A 17 -5.47 10.27 0.90
CA ASP A 17 -6.54 10.40 -0.10
C ASP A 17 -6.65 9.11 -0.92
N ALA A 18 -7.12 8.06 -0.26
CA ALA A 18 -7.36 6.77 -0.91
C ALA A 18 -8.38 6.91 -2.04
N THR A 19 -9.33 7.84 -1.94
CA THR A 19 -10.33 8.13 -2.98
C THR A 19 -9.67 8.64 -4.27
N TYR A 20 -8.72 9.59 -4.16
CA TYR A 20 -7.94 10.05 -5.30
C TYR A 20 -7.23 8.88 -6.00
N TRP A 21 -6.55 8.02 -5.25
CA TRP A 21 -5.83 6.87 -5.82
C TRP A 21 -6.75 5.80 -6.42
N LYS A 22 -7.92 5.57 -5.82
CA LYS A 22 -8.97 4.72 -6.41
C LYS A 22 -9.45 5.25 -7.75
N ASN A 23 -9.66 6.57 -7.87
CA ASN A 23 -10.02 7.20 -9.15
C ASN A 23 -8.88 7.06 -10.19
N LYS A 24 -7.62 7.22 -9.78
CA LYS A 24 -6.46 7.01 -10.67
C LYS A 24 -6.30 5.56 -11.13
N ALA A 25 -6.64 4.60 -10.28
CA ALA A 25 -6.68 3.20 -10.66
C ALA A 25 -7.77 2.93 -11.71
N LEU A 26 -8.97 3.48 -11.50
CA LEU A 26 -10.11 3.37 -12.41
C LEU A 26 -9.84 3.95 -13.80
N GLU A 27 -9.03 5.01 -13.91
CA GLU A 27 -8.58 5.57 -15.20
C GLU A 27 -7.87 4.53 -16.10
N GLY A 28 -7.26 3.50 -15.51
CA GLY A 28 -6.61 2.39 -16.24
C GLY A 28 -7.52 1.21 -16.57
N GLY A 29 -8.82 1.33 -16.27
CA GLY A 29 -9.86 0.35 -16.57
C GLY A 29 -10.16 -0.62 -15.42
N VAL A 30 -11.08 -1.54 -15.69
CA VAL A 30 -11.65 -2.47 -14.71
C VAL A 30 -11.32 -3.91 -15.10
N TRP A 31 -10.84 -4.70 -14.14
CA TRP A 31 -10.76 -6.15 -14.19
C TRP A 31 -11.89 -6.76 -13.37
N ASN A 32 -12.64 -7.68 -13.96
CA ASN A 32 -13.75 -8.35 -13.28
C ASN A 32 -13.31 -9.73 -12.79
N GLY A 33 -13.49 -9.99 -11.50
CA GLY A 33 -13.06 -11.22 -10.85
C GLY A 33 -11.65 -11.10 -10.24
N ASP A 34 -11.17 -12.22 -9.71
CA ASP A 34 -9.84 -12.28 -9.12
C ASP A 34 -8.76 -12.11 -10.19
N CYS A 35 -7.70 -11.39 -9.84
CA CYS A 35 -6.50 -11.29 -10.66
C CYS A 35 -5.44 -12.26 -10.11
N ASN A 36 -5.18 -13.34 -10.84
CA ASN A 36 -4.15 -14.31 -10.49
C ASN A 36 -2.95 -14.16 -11.42
N ILE A 37 -1.91 -13.50 -10.94
CA ILE A 37 -0.74 -13.14 -11.75
C ILE A 37 -0.05 -14.39 -12.29
N GLY A 38 0.17 -14.45 -13.61
CA GLY A 38 0.86 -15.55 -14.29
C GLY A 38 0.04 -16.80 -14.55
N GLU A 39 -1.25 -16.82 -14.20
CA GLU A 39 -2.14 -17.94 -14.50
C GLU A 39 -2.62 -17.94 -15.96
N ALA A 40 -2.68 -19.12 -16.57
CA ALA A 40 -3.04 -19.29 -17.98
C ALA A 40 -4.55 -19.49 -18.22
N ASP A 41 -5.36 -19.47 -17.18
CA ASP A 41 -6.80 -19.72 -17.21
C ASP A 41 -7.65 -18.48 -17.56
N GLY A 42 -6.99 -17.36 -17.91
CA GLY A 42 -7.63 -16.09 -18.22
C GLY A 42 -7.89 -15.21 -17.00
N THR A 43 -7.46 -15.61 -15.80
CA THR A 43 -7.56 -14.78 -14.59
C THR A 43 -6.35 -13.88 -14.37
N ASP A 44 -5.32 -13.94 -15.22
CA ASP A 44 -4.14 -13.07 -15.14
C ASP A 44 -4.40 -11.67 -15.72
N CYS A 45 -4.62 -10.70 -14.83
CA CYS A 45 -4.81 -9.30 -15.21
C CYS A 45 -3.53 -8.58 -15.70
N ALA A 46 -2.36 -9.24 -15.64
CA ALA A 46 -1.10 -8.78 -16.23
C ALA A 46 -0.79 -9.42 -17.60
N ASN A 47 -1.69 -10.25 -18.14
CA ASN A 47 -1.58 -10.87 -19.46
C ASN A 47 -0.24 -11.62 -19.69
N GLY A 48 0.28 -12.31 -18.67
CA GLY A 48 1.53 -13.08 -18.73
C GLY A 48 2.81 -12.26 -18.72
N THR A 49 2.72 -10.93 -18.64
CA THR A 49 3.88 -10.03 -18.71
C THR A 49 4.54 -9.78 -17.35
N PHE A 50 3.91 -10.22 -16.25
CA PHE A 50 4.28 -9.84 -14.89
C PHE A 50 4.45 -8.33 -14.71
N THR A 51 3.69 -7.55 -15.48
CA THR A 51 3.64 -6.09 -15.42
C THR A 51 2.19 -5.67 -15.33
N ILE A 52 1.85 -4.93 -14.27
CA ILE A 52 0.49 -4.45 -14.02
C ILE A 52 0.49 -2.93 -13.94
N GLY A 53 -0.29 -2.30 -14.82
CA GLY A 53 -0.54 -0.87 -14.81
C GLY A 53 -1.79 -0.50 -14.03
N SER A 54 -2.17 0.78 -14.10
CA SER A 54 -3.33 1.27 -13.36
C SER A 54 -4.58 0.43 -13.62
N LYS A 55 -5.28 0.03 -12.56
CA LYS A 55 -6.50 -0.78 -12.70
C LYS A 55 -7.33 -0.88 -11.42
N GLU A 56 -8.65 -0.89 -11.57
CA GLU A 56 -9.57 -1.44 -10.56
C GLU A 56 -9.72 -2.96 -10.76
N ILE A 57 -9.59 -3.74 -9.69
CA ILE A 57 -9.79 -5.18 -9.66
C ILE A 57 -11.02 -5.46 -8.79
N ILE A 58 -12.10 -5.94 -9.40
CA ILE A 58 -13.34 -6.35 -8.72
C ILE A 58 -13.19 -7.81 -8.27
N GLY A 59 -12.31 -8.02 -7.31
CA GLY A 59 -11.92 -9.33 -6.78
C GLY A 59 -10.64 -9.21 -5.94
N ASP A 60 -10.03 -10.35 -5.65
CA ASP A 60 -8.74 -10.43 -4.96
C ASP A 60 -7.57 -10.26 -5.97
N LEU A 61 -6.43 -9.73 -5.51
CA LEU A 61 -5.16 -9.73 -6.25
C LEU A 61 -4.24 -10.78 -5.65
N ASN A 62 -3.93 -11.82 -6.41
CA ASN A 62 -3.11 -12.95 -5.99
C ASN A 62 -1.78 -12.97 -6.77
N VAL A 63 -0.68 -12.79 -6.06
CA VAL A 63 0.68 -12.92 -6.59
C VAL A 63 1.25 -14.26 -6.11
N PRO A 64 1.50 -15.23 -7.02
CA PRO A 64 2.02 -16.55 -6.64
C PRO A 64 3.49 -16.45 -6.22
N SER A 65 4.08 -17.57 -5.78
CA SER A 65 5.44 -17.55 -5.23
C SER A 65 6.49 -17.40 -6.35
N GLY A 66 7.59 -16.69 -6.06
CA GLY A 66 8.75 -16.64 -6.97
C GLY A 66 8.59 -15.71 -8.18
N VAL A 67 7.66 -14.75 -8.11
CA VAL A 67 7.36 -13.80 -9.16
C VAL A 67 8.09 -12.47 -8.94
N ASN A 68 8.58 -11.91 -10.05
CA ASN A 68 9.03 -10.53 -10.14
C ASN A 68 7.93 -9.70 -10.82
N LEU A 69 7.12 -8.99 -10.04
CA LEU A 69 5.98 -8.21 -10.54
C LEU A 69 6.36 -6.73 -10.64
N THR A 70 6.22 -6.14 -11.82
CA THR A 70 6.41 -4.69 -12.03
C THR A 70 5.07 -3.99 -11.96
N VAL A 71 4.94 -3.01 -11.07
CA VAL A 71 3.77 -2.14 -10.97
C VAL A 71 4.10 -0.82 -11.68
N THR A 72 3.28 -0.41 -12.65
CA THR A 72 3.50 0.82 -13.45
C THR A 72 2.52 1.94 -13.12
N GLY A 73 1.46 1.67 -12.35
CA GLY A 73 0.49 2.69 -11.94
C GLY A 73 -0.42 2.27 -10.78
N PRO A 74 -1.29 3.18 -10.28
CA PRO A 74 -2.10 2.93 -9.09
C PRO A 74 -3.08 1.77 -9.25
N LEU A 75 -3.22 0.95 -8.21
CA LEU A 75 -4.15 -0.17 -8.19
C LEU A 75 -5.23 0.05 -7.13
N TRP A 76 -6.46 -0.36 -7.45
CA TRP A 76 -7.54 -0.50 -6.48
C TRP A 76 -8.06 -1.92 -6.53
N VAL A 77 -7.95 -2.65 -5.43
CA VAL A 77 -8.43 -4.01 -5.27
C VAL A 77 -9.66 -3.99 -4.36
N LYS A 78 -10.82 -4.38 -4.88
CA LYS A 78 -12.09 -4.51 -4.13
C LYS A 78 -12.20 -5.87 -3.42
N GLY A 79 -11.08 -6.31 -2.88
CA GLY A 79 -10.88 -7.60 -2.26
C GLY A 79 -9.56 -7.57 -1.50
N ASP A 80 -9.00 -8.75 -1.24
CA ASP A 80 -7.73 -8.89 -0.56
C ASP A 80 -6.57 -8.88 -1.55
N ILE A 81 -5.41 -8.43 -1.08
CA ILE A 81 -4.15 -8.53 -1.80
C ILE A 81 -3.31 -9.61 -1.12
N ASN A 82 -3.08 -10.71 -1.82
CA ASN A 82 -2.34 -11.87 -1.32
C ASN A 82 -1.02 -11.99 -2.08
N ILE A 83 0.08 -11.73 -1.40
CA ILE A 83 1.43 -11.86 -1.97
C ILE A 83 2.10 -13.09 -1.33
N SER A 84 2.31 -14.11 -2.15
CA SER A 84 2.98 -15.33 -1.72
C SER A 84 4.48 -15.11 -1.46
N GLN A 85 5.20 -16.18 -1.11
CA GLN A 85 6.58 -16.11 -0.68
C GLN A 85 7.58 -15.89 -1.84
N ASN A 86 8.77 -15.38 -1.50
CA ASN A 86 9.90 -15.22 -2.41
C ASN A 86 9.60 -14.32 -3.63
N ASN A 87 8.84 -13.26 -3.41
CA ASN A 87 8.44 -12.32 -4.45
C ASN A 87 9.27 -11.04 -4.38
N ILE A 88 9.48 -10.42 -5.55
CA ILE A 88 10.03 -9.07 -5.63
C ILE A 88 9.05 -8.22 -6.43
N LEU A 89 8.54 -7.15 -5.81
CA LEU A 89 7.68 -6.19 -6.47
C LEU A 89 8.48 -4.93 -6.78
N PHE A 90 8.41 -4.47 -8.02
CA PHE A 90 9.13 -3.30 -8.52
C PHE A 90 8.16 -2.18 -8.85
N THR A 91 8.60 -0.94 -8.69
CA THR A 91 8.00 0.17 -9.44
C THR A 91 8.68 0.30 -10.79
N SER A 92 7.90 0.66 -11.81
CA SER A 92 8.45 0.94 -13.14
C SER A 92 9.34 2.19 -13.12
N GLU A 93 10.37 2.19 -13.97
CA GLU A 93 11.17 3.40 -14.23
C GLU A 93 10.33 4.52 -14.85
N GLU A 94 9.23 4.16 -15.54
CA GLU A 94 8.31 5.12 -16.14
C GLU A 94 7.55 5.97 -15.11
N THR A 95 7.45 5.52 -13.85
CA THR A 95 6.77 6.30 -12.80
C THR A 95 7.61 7.45 -12.27
N GLY A 96 8.85 7.59 -12.72
CA GLY A 96 9.69 8.70 -12.34
C GLY A 96 10.04 8.65 -10.84
N LYS A 97 9.95 9.81 -10.19
CA LYS A 97 10.11 9.95 -8.73
C LYS A 97 8.83 9.66 -7.94
N ASN A 98 7.72 9.42 -8.63
CA ASN A 98 6.41 9.31 -8.00
C ASN A 98 6.19 7.85 -7.59
N SER A 99 6.04 7.65 -6.27
CA SER A 99 5.66 6.34 -5.71
C SER A 99 4.28 5.92 -6.21
N ILE A 100 4.02 4.62 -6.18
CA ILE A 100 2.76 4.02 -6.64
C ILE A 100 1.93 3.60 -5.43
N MET A 101 0.63 3.90 -5.49
CA MET A 101 -0.32 3.60 -4.45
C MET A 101 -1.16 2.40 -4.85
N VAL A 102 -1.25 1.43 -3.94
CA VAL A 102 -2.04 0.22 -4.09
C VAL A 102 -3.05 0.20 -2.95
N VAL A 103 -4.33 0.32 -3.29
CA VAL A 103 -5.43 0.42 -2.32
C VAL A 103 -6.20 -0.89 -2.27
N ALA A 104 -6.25 -1.54 -1.12
CA ALA A 104 -7.16 -2.64 -0.83
C ALA A 104 -8.37 -2.09 -0.05
N SER A 105 -9.55 -2.16 -0.65
CA SER A 105 -10.77 -1.58 -0.08
C SER A 105 -12.02 -2.29 -0.59
N ASP A 106 -12.69 -3.00 0.32
CA ASP A 106 -14.03 -3.50 0.14
C ASP A 106 -14.97 -2.73 1.09
N PRO A 107 -15.75 -1.75 0.59
CA PRO A 107 -16.66 -0.98 1.42
C PRO A 107 -17.88 -1.79 1.90
N ASP A 108 -18.19 -2.92 1.25
CA ASP A 108 -19.31 -3.78 1.60
C ASP A 108 -18.93 -4.70 2.78
N ASN A 109 -17.67 -5.12 2.87
CA ASN A 109 -17.15 -5.98 3.95
C ASN A 109 -15.86 -5.44 4.61
N PRO A 110 -15.85 -4.21 5.15
CA PRO A 110 -14.63 -3.51 5.52
C PRO A 110 -13.92 -4.08 6.75
N VAL A 111 -14.47 -5.08 7.44
CA VAL A 111 -13.79 -5.75 8.57
C VAL A 111 -13.06 -7.01 8.11
N VAL A 112 -13.57 -7.67 7.07
CA VAL A 112 -13.08 -8.99 6.63
C VAL A 112 -12.26 -8.91 5.35
N LYS A 113 -12.63 -8.00 4.44
CA LYS A 113 -12.02 -7.81 3.12
C LYS A 113 -11.26 -6.49 3.03
N GLY A 114 -10.49 -6.32 1.95
CA GLY A 114 -9.61 -5.16 1.78
C GLY A 114 -8.30 -5.31 2.54
N ARG A 115 -7.90 -6.55 2.85
CA ARG A 115 -6.68 -6.85 3.59
C ARG A 115 -5.47 -6.88 2.65
N VAL A 116 -4.29 -6.63 3.20
CA VAL A 116 -3.01 -6.86 2.51
C VAL A 116 -2.24 -7.92 3.29
N VAL A 117 -1.96 -9.05 2.65
CA VAL A 117 -1.32 -10.20 3.27
C VAL A 117 -0.05 -10.55 2.49
N THR A 118 1.09 -10.48 3.17
CA THR A 118 2.39 -10.87 2.59
C THR A 118 2.99 -12.07 3.32
N SER A 119 3.43 -13.04 2.52
CA SER A 119 4.16 -14.21 3.02
C SER A 119 5.64 -13.87 3.26
N SER A 120 6.45 -14.90 3.52
CA SER A 120 7.88 -14.74 3.81
C SER A 120 8.70 -14.32 2.60
N ASN A 121 9.75 -13.54 2.82
CA ASN A 121 10.74 -13.13 1.80
C ASN A 121 10.10 -12.33 0.64
N VAL A 122 9.23 -11.39 0.97
CA VAL A 122 8.66 -10.44 -0.01
C VAL A 122 9.44 -9.13 0.07
N GLU A 123 9.98 -8.70 -1.06
CA GLU A 123 10.75 -7.46 -1.17
C GLU A 123 10.04 -6.46 -2.09
N PHE A 124 9.94 -5.21 -1.65
CA PHE A 124 9.40 -4.12 -2.44
C PHE A 124 10.56 -3.21 -2.87
N ARG A 125 10.95 -3.27 -4.14
CA ARG A 125 12.08 -2.52 -4.67
C ARG A 125 11.63 -1.21 -5.30
N ARG A 126 12.41 -0.17 -4.97
CA ARG A 126 12.26 1.13 -5.59
C ARG A 126 12.89 1.14 -6.97
N ASN A 127 12.39 1.99 -7.85
CA ASN A 127 13.06 2.26 -9.13
C ASN A 127 14.33 3.09 -8.91
N SER A 128 15.09 3.32 -9.98
CA SER A 128 16.35 4.06 -9.94
C SER A 128 16.22 5.51 -9.44
N GLN A 129 15.00 6.06 -9.46
CA GLN A 129 14.70 7.43 -9.09
C GLN A 129 14.09 7.55 -7.67
N GLY A 130 13.94 6.42 -6.97
CA GLY A 130 13.48 6.36 -5.58
C GLY A 130 11.97 6.21 -5.39
N SER A 131 11.20 6.02 -6.47
CA SER A 131 9.77 5.66 -6.38
C SER A 131 9.62 4.30 -5.71
N GLY A 132 8.72 4.19 -4.73
CA GLY A 132 8.38 2.92 -4.07
C GLY A 132 6.91 2.57 -4.19
N ILE A 133 6.52 1.44 -3.59
CA ILE A 133 5.11 1.05 -3.49
C ILE A 133 4.61 1.40 -2.09
N ILE A 134 3.41 1.97 -2.02
CA ILE A 134 2.70 2.28 -0.79
C ILE A 134 1.39 1.52 -0.81
N PHE A 135 1.17 0.68 0.19
CA PHE A 135 -0.08 -0.06 0.35
C PHE A 135 -0.98 0.66 1.34
N ILE A 136 -2.23 0.81 0.94
CA ILE A 136 -3.29 1.38 1.77
C ILE A 136 -4.36 0.30 1.92
N SER A 137 -4.61 -0.13 3.15
CA SER A 137 -5.76 -0.96 3.48
C SER A 137 -6.81 -0.09 4.17
N GLU A 138 -8.03 -0.10 3.64
CA GLU A 138 -9.19 0.49 4.31
C GLU A 138 -9.93 -0.53 5.20
N ASN A 139 -9.34 -1.71 5.40
CA ASN A 139 -9.86 -2.71 6.32
C ASN A 139 -9.78 -2.20 7.78
N LYS A 140 -10.86 -2.43 8.52
CA LYS A 140 -11.10 -1.98 9.90
C LYS A 140 -10.84 -3.07 10.94
N GLY A 141 -10.31 -4.22 10.52
CA GLY A 141 -9.88 -5.30 11.38
C GLY A 141 -8.80 -4.80 12.34
N ASP A 142 -9.14 -4.74 13.63
CA ASP A 142 -8.30 -4.14 14.66
C ASP A 142 -7.74 -5.15 15.67
N ASP A 143 -7.99 -6.43 15.43
CA ASP A 143 -7.33 -7.54 16.13
C ASP A 143 -6.11 -8.00 15.33
N CYS A 144 -4.93 -7.63 15.85
CA CYS A 144 -3.65 -7.94 15.22
C CYS A 144 -3.31 -9.43 15.18
N ALA A 145 -3.95 -10.25 16.03
CA ALA A 145 -3.61 -11.66 16.19
C ALA A 145 -4.39 -12.57 15.25
N THR A 146 -5.63 -12.20 14.91
CA THR A 146 -6.54 -13.06 14.15
C THR A 146 -6.79 -12.53 12.74
N LEU A 147 -7.09 -11.24 12.60
CA LEU A 147 -7.52 -10.64 11.35
C LEU A 147 -7.03 -9.19 11.21
N PRO A 148 -5.70 -8.97 11.16
CA PRO A 148 -5.16 -7.64 10.92
C PRO A 148 -5.50 -7.17 9.50
N ALA A 149 -5.68 -5.87 9.34
CA ALA A 149 -5.85 -5.21 8.04
C ALA A 149 -4.64 -5.41 7.13
N ILE A 150 -3.43 -5.41 7.72
CA ILE A 150 -2.19 -5.72 7.02
C ILE A 150 -1.42 -6.76 7.81
N ASP A 151 -1.13 -7.89 7.20
CA ASP A 151 -0.38 -8.99 7.80
C ASP A 151 0.89 -9.28 7.03
N MET A 152 2.02 -9.27 7.73
CA MET A 152 3.31 -9.66 7.16
C MET A 152 3.85 -10.85 7.94
N THR A 153 4.24 -11.90 7.24
CA THR A 153 4.68 -13.15 7.89
C THR A 153 6.10 -13.02 8.46
N SER A 154 7.10 -12.78 7.61
CA SER A 154 8.50 -12.55 8.01
C SER A 154 9.35 -12.05 6.84
N ASN A 155 10.53 -11.49 7.13
CA ASN A 155 11.52 -11.09 6.13
C ASN A 155 10.92 -10.18 5.02
N THR A 156 9.95 -9.33 5.38
CA THR A 156 9.37 -8.35 4.45
C THR A 156 10.21 -7.08 4.45
N ALA A 157 10.50 -6.52 3.28
CA ALA A 157 11.43 -5.40 3.16
C ALA A 157 10.92 -4.24 2.29
N THR A 158 11.22 -3.01 2.72
CA THR A 158 11.30 -1.78 1.89
C THR A 158 9.96 -1.27 1.32
N VAL A 159 8.96 -1.10 2.17
CA VAL A 159 7.60 -0.66 1.78
C VAL A 159 7.01 0.28 2.83
N VAL A 160 5.97 1.04 2.45
CA VAL A 160 5.13 1.75 3.42
C VAL A 160 3.74 1.14 3.46
N PHE A 161 3.28 0.82 4.67
CA PHE A 161 1.95 0.28 4.94
C PHE A 161 1.08 1.28 5.69
N VAL A 162 -0.14 1.48 5.20
CA VAL A 162 -1.14 2.36 5.80
C VAL A 162 -2.43 1.58 6.07
N ALA A 163 -2.90 1.60 7.32
CA ALA A 163 -4.20 1.06 7.74
C ALA A 163 -4.80 1.95 8.85
N ILE A 164 -5.33 3.11 8.46
CA ILE A 164 -5.79 4.19 9.39
C ILE A 164 -6.76 3.66 10.45
N ASP A 165 -7.67 2.76 10.09
CA ASP A 165 -8.70 2.21 10.98
C ASP A 165 -8.41 0.78 11.47
N GLY A 166 -7.35 0.16 10.98
CA GLY A 166 -7.03 -1.26 11.20
C GLY A 166 -5.75 -1.51 12.00
N CYS A 167 -5.47 -2.78 12.25
CA CYS A 167 -4.19 -3.22 12.79
C CYS A 167 -3.22 -3.66 11.69
N ILE A 168 -1.94 -3.31 11.87
CA ILE A 168 -0.82 -3.79 11.07
C ILE A 168 0.01 -4.76 11.94
N ASN A 169 0.12 -6.02 11.50
CA ASN A 169 0.93 -7.06 12.13
C ASN A 169 2.25 -7.21 11.38
N VAL A 170 3.35 -6.86 12.04
CA VAL A 170 4.71 -6.93 11.49
C VAL A 170 5.36 -8.24 11.88
N GLY A 171 5.57 -9.09 10.88
CA GLY A 171 6.30 -10.35 10.97
C GLY A 171 7.76 -10.21 11.36
N SER A 172 8.34 -11.27 11.94
CA SER A 172 9.72 -11.26 12.43
C SER A 172 10.74 -10.95 11.34
N ASN A 173 11.88 -10.36 11.73
CA ASN A 173 13.00 -10.03 10.83
C ASN A 173 12.62 -9.11 9.64
N SER A 174 11.55 -8.32 9.77
CA SER A 174 11.12 -7.41 8.69
C SER A 174 11.81 -6.05 8.79
N ASN A 175 12.10 -5.42 7.65
CA ASN A 175 12.70 -4.08 7.57
C ASN A 175 11.79 -3.15 6.76
N ILE A 176 11.04 -2.28 7.44
CA ILE A 176 9.94 -1.52 6.82
C ILE A 176 10.28 -0.03 6.79
N ASN A 177 9.92 0.68 5.70
CA ASN A 177 10.26 2.09 5.51
C ASN A 177 9.23 3.09 6.08
N GLY A 178 8.07 2.60 6.50
CA GLY A 178 7.06 3.41 7.16
C GLY A 178 5.83 2.57 7.49
N ILE A 179 5.18 2.90 8.61
CA ILE A 179 3.91 2.29 9.00
C ILE A 179 3.02 3.38 9.56
N LEU A 180 1.77 3.41 9.13
CA LEU A 180 0.72 4.26 9.68
C LEU A 180 -0.53 3.40 9.94
N GLY A 181 -0.90 3.17 11.20
CA GLY A 181 -2.14 2.46 11.49
C GLY A 181 -2.68 2.72 12.89
N LYS A 182 -3.95 2.31 13.12
CA LYS A 182 -4.63 2.47 14.42
C LYS A 182 -3.95 1.67 15.53
N LYS A 183 -3.50 0.47 15.19
CA LYS A 183 -2.71 -0.42 16.06
C LYS A 183 -1.58 -1.02 15.24
N ILE A 184 -0.44 -1.23 15.89
CA ILE A 184 0.73 -1.86 15.27
C ILE A 184 1.22 -2.94 16.24
N HIS A 185 1.31 -4.17 15.77
CA HIS A 185 1.93 -5.28 16.49
C HIS A 185 3.26 -5.61 15.82
N ILE A 186 4.36 -5.66 16.57
CA ILE A 186 5.70 -5.91 16.01
C ILE A 186 6.30 -7.17 16.64
N LYS A 187 6.64 -8.16 15.79
CA LYS A 187 7.34 -9.38 16.20
C LYS A 187 8.86 -9.21 16.18
N ASN A 188 9.54 -10.17 16.80
CA ASN A 188 10.98 -10.13 17.10
C ASN A 188 11.86 -9.73 15.90
N ASN A 189 12.94 -9.00 16.20
CA ASN A 189 13.99 -8.61 15.25
C ASN A 189 13.51 -7.79 14.04
N SER A 190 12.38 -7.10 14.14
CA SER A 190 11.88 -6.23 13.07
C SER A 190 12.29 -4.78 13.30
N THR A 191 12.65 -4.09 12.23
CA THR A 191 13.05 -2.69 12.26
C THR A 191 12.09 -1.86 11.42
N ILE A 192 11.63 -0.73 11.96
CA ILE A 192 10.89 0.28 11.21
C ILE A 192 11.81 1.50 11.08
N SER A 193 12.21 1.80 9.86
CA SER A 193 13.09 2.93 9.53
C SER A 193 12.33 3.93 8.68
N TYR A 194 11.87 5.00 9.32
CA TYR A 194 11.11 6.05 8.65
C TYR A 194 11.89 6.66 7.48
N ASP A 195 11.33 6.55 6.27
CA ASP A 195 11.83 7.22 5.09
C ASP A 195 10.96 8.44 4.77
N PRO A 196 11.46 9.68 4.99
CA PRO A 196 10.70 10.89 4.74
C PRO A 196 10.33 11.10 3.27
N SER A 197 11.07 10.50 2.34
CA SER A 197 10.76 10.60 0.90
C SER A 197 9.49 9.83 0.55
N LEU A 198 9.30 8.65 1.14
CA LEU A 198 8.10 7.84 0.96
C LEU A 198 6.91 8.38 1.78
N ALA A 199 7.17 8.92 2.97
CA ALA A 199 6.12 9.52 3.80
C ALA A 199 5.48 10.76 3.16
N ARG A 200 6.24 11.53 2.37
CA ARG A 200 5.69 12.68 1.62
C ARG A 200 4.62 12.26 0.60
N ALA A 201 4.76 11.10 -0.03
CA ALA A 201 3.78 10.60 -1.01
C ALA A 201 2.42 10.26 -0.38
N ILE A 202 2.36 10.05 0.94
CA ILE A 202 1.13 9.74 1.68
C ILE A 202 0.30 11.00 1.98
N VAL A 203 0.99 12.12 2.24
CA VAL A 203 0.38 13.38 2.70
C VAL A 203 0.01 14.29 1.52
N VAL A 204 0.60 14.04 0.35
CA VAL A 204 0.56 14.95 -0.78
C VAL A 204 0.24 14.17 -2.07
N PRO A 205 -1.04 13.96 -2.40
CA PRO A 205 -1.41 13.72 -3.79
C PRO A 205 -1.24 15.06 -4.52
N ASP A 206 -0.20 15.17 -5.37
CA ASP A 206 0.05 16.31 -6.29
C ASP A 206 0.23 17.74 -5.70
N SER A 207 0.57 17.94 -4.43
CA SER A 207 0.91 19.29 -3.93
C SER A 207 2.36 19.68 -4.26
N GLY A 208 2.52 20.50 -5.29
CA GLY A 208 3.81 21.12 -5.58
C GLY A 208 3.85 22.11 -6.74
N GLY A 209 2.77 22.85 -7.02
CA GLY A 209 2.78 23.91 -8.04
C GLY A 209 2.19 25.21 -7.51
N TRP A 210 2.97 26.28 -7.54
CA TRP A 210 2.43 27.64 -7.41
C TRP A 210 2.05 28.15 -8.79
N ASN A 211 0.78 28.53 -8.97
CA ASN A 211 0.35 29.30 -10.13
C ASN A 211 0.43 30.78 -9.78
N VAL A 212 1.21 31.54 -10.55
CA VAL A 212 1.22 33.00 -10.44
C VAL A 212 -0.05 33.52 -11.10
N VAL A 213 -1.05 33.85 -10.28
CA VAL A 213 -2.36 34.31 -10.77
C VAL A 213 -2.29 35.73 -11.34
N ASN A 214 -1.39 36.57 -10.83
CA ASN A 214 -1.13 37.91 -11.36
C ASN A 214 0.22 38.43 -10.88
N ILE A 215 0.97 39.11 -11.74
CA ILE A 215 2.09 39.98 -11.37
C ILE A 215 1.66 41.41 -11.71
N ARG A 216 1.73 42.31 -10.73
CA ARG A 216 1.54 43.74 -10.94
C ARG A 216 2.79 44.47 -10.48
N GLU A 217 3.49 45.08 -11.43
CA GLU A 217 4.57 46.02 -11.14
C GLU A 217 3.98 47.42 -10.99
N TYR A 218 4.53 48.19 -10.04
CA TYR A 218 4.25 49.61 -9.84
C TYR A 218 5.33 50.44 -10.53
#